data_AF-V8NLR4-F1
#
_entry.id   AF-V8NLR4-F1
#
_cell.length_a   1.000
_cell.length_b   1.000
_cell.length_c   1.000
_cell.angle_alpha   90.00
_cell.angle_beta   90.00
_cell.angle_gamma   90.00
#
_symmetry.space_group_name_H-M   'P 1'
#
loop_
_entity.id
_entity.type
_entity.pdbx_description
1 polymer ?
#
loop_
_entity_poly.entity_id
_entity_poly.type
_entity_poly.pdbx_seq_one_letter_code
_entity_poly.pdbx_strand_id
1 'polypeptide(L)'
;MQRFISKRSITIVKIFSDVPPAEQEKLFIQKLRQCCVLFDFVSDPLSDLKWKEVKRAALSEMVEYITHNRNVITEPIYPEVVHMFAVNMFRTLPPSSNPTGAEFDPEEDEPTLEAAWPHLQVELKYMLSL
;
A
#
# COMPACT_ATOMS: atom_id res chain seq x y z
N MET A 1 -2.23 10.32 -17.85
CA MET A 1 -2.52 9.06 -17.14
C MET A 1 -3.40 9.42 -15.94
N GLN A 2 -4.72 9.45 -16.13
CA GLN A 2 -5.68 9.78 -15.07
C GLN A 2 -5.63 8.67 -14.02
N ARG A 3 -5.04 8.96 -12.87
CA ARG A 3 -5.09 8.06 -11.72
C ARG A 3 -6.53 8.01 -11.25
N PHE A 4 -7.16 6.84 -11.37
CA PHE A 4 -8.48 6.63 -10.78
C PHE A 4 -8.31 6.62 -9.26
N ILE A 5 -8.48 7.79 -8.64
CA ILE A 5 -8.89 7.88 -7.23
C ILE A 5 -10.32 7.33 -7.21
N SER A 6 -10.47 6.01 -7.09
CA SER A 6 -11.78 5.38 -7.21
C SER A 6 -12.54 5.40 -5.90
N LYS A 7 -13.75 5.95 -5.99
CA LYS A 7 -14.90 5.72 -5.13
C LYS A 7 -15.18 4.20 -5.05
N ARG A 8 -14.86 3.59 -3.91
CA ARG A 8 -15.41 2.31 -3.39
C ARG A 8 -15.29 1.08 -4.32
N SER A 9 -14.09 0.49 -4.41
CA SER A 9 -13.89 -0.82 -5.07
C SER A 9 -13.13 -1.85 -4.21
N ILE A 10 -12.90 -1.56 -2.93
CA ILE A 10 -12.42 -2.58 -1.98
C ILE A 10 -13.63 -3.38 -1.50
N THR A 11 -13.52 -4.70 -1.51
CA THR A 11 -14.47 -5.60 -0.84
C THR A 11 -13.74 -6.34 0.27
N ILE A 12 -14.47 -6.69 1.33
CA ILE A 12 -13.92 -7.54 2.38
C ILE A 12 -13.70 -8.92 1.75
N VAL A 13 -12.44 -9.32 1.61
CA VAL A 13 -12.05 -10.62 1.07
C VAL A 13 -11.88 -11.62 2.19
N LYS A 14 -12.02 -12.91 1.87
CA LYS A 14 -11.75 -14.01 2.79
C LYS A 14 -10.33 -13.91 3.37
N ILE A 15 -10.16 -14.46 4.57
CA ILE A 15 -8.84 -14.62 5.20
C ILE A 15 -8.15 -15.90 4.68
N PHE A 16 -6.82 -15.92 4.64
CA PHE A 16 -6.06 -17.04 4.08
C PHE A 16 -6.31 -18.36 4.82
N SER A 17 -6.52 -18.31 6.14
CA SER A 17 -6.80 -19.50 6.97
C SER A 17 -8.09 -20.23 6.61
N ASP A 18 -9.05 -19.52 6.00
CA ASP A 18 -10.39 -20.04 5.71
C ASP A 18 -10.52 -20.58 4.29
N VAL A 19 -9.43 -20.53 3.51
CA VAL A 19 -9.42 -20.89 2.09
C VAL A 19 -8.51 -22.09 1.85
N PRO A 20 -8.99 -23.13 1.13
CA PRO A 20 -8.18 -24.29 0.78
C PRO A 20 -6.89 -23.88 0.06
N PRO A 21 -5.76 -24.59 0.24
CA PRO A 21 -4.47 -24.24 -0.39
C PRO A 21 -4.55 -24.01 -1.90
N ALA A 22 -5.39 -24.78 -2.61
CA ALA A 22 -5.59 -24.65 -4.06
C ALA A 22 -6.23 -23.31 -4.50
N GLU A 23 -6.92 -22.61 -3.61
CA GLU A 23 -7.56 -21.32 -3.88
C GLU A 23 -6.76 -20.12 -3.34
N GLN A 24 -5.73 -20.36 -2.52
CA GLN A 24 -4.97 -19.30 -1.85
C GLN A 24 -4.20 -18.41 -2.84
N GLU A 25 -3.62 -18.97 -3.91
CA GLU A 25 -2.93 -18.19 -4.94
C GLU A 25 -3.88 -17.17 -5.60
N LYS A 26 -5.09 -17.63 -5.96
CA LYS A 26 -6.12 -16.78 -6.56
C LYS A 26 -6.57 -15.69 -5.59
N LEU A 27 -6.73 -16.02 -4.32
CA LEU A 27 -7.05 -15.05 -3.26
C LEU A 27 -5.93 -14.02 -3.10
N PHE A 28 -4.67 -14.44 -3.18
CA PHE A 28 -3.52 -13.56 -3.03
C PHE A 28 -3.47 -12.52 -4.15
N ILE A 29 -3.63 -12.96 -5.41
CA ILE A 29 -3.72 -12.06 -6.56
C ILE A 29 -4.89 -11.07 -6.41
N GLN A 30 -6.05 -11.53 -5.92
CA GLN A 30 -7.19 -10.66 -5.68
C GLN A 30 -6.88 -9.58 -4.62
N LYS A 31 -6.22 -9.94 -3.51
CA LYS A 31 -5.82 -8.99 -2.46
C LYS A 31 -4.77 -7.99 -2.98
N LEU A 32 -3.80 -8.44 -3.78
CA LEU A 32 -2.80 -7.57 -4.42
C LEU A 32 -3.46 -6.49 -5.27
N ARG A 33 -4.40 -6.89 -6.15
CA ARG A 33 -5.14 -5.96 -7.01
C ARG A 33 -5.99 -4.97 -6.22
N GLN A 34 -6.60 -5.38 -5.11
CA GLN A 34 -7.32 -4.46 -4.23
C GLN A 34 -6.40 -3.45 -3.54
N CYS A 35 -5.16 -3.85 -3.22
CA CYS A 35 -4.17 -2.96 -2.64
C CYS A 35 -3.60 -1.93 -3.63
N CYS A 36 -3.92 -2.03 -4.91
CA CYS A 36 -3.67 -0.97 -5.90
C CYS A 36 -4.64 0.22 -5.77
N VAL A 37 -5.72 0.11 -4.99
CA VAL A 37 -6.62 1.24 -4.73
C VAL A 37 -5.90 2.27 -3.86
N LEU A 38 -5.83 3.50 -4.37
CA LEU A 38 -5.21 4.63 -3.70
C LEU A 38 -6.26 5.41 -2.90
N PHE A 39 -5.88 5.85 -1.70
CA PHE A 39 -6.69 6.70 -0.85
C PHE A 39 -6.08 8.09 -0.74
N ASP A 40 -6.94 9.10 -0.66
CA ASP A 40 -6.50 10.45 -0.35
C ASP A 40 -6.29 10.60 1.16
N PHE A 41 -5.06 10.95 1.53
CA PHE A 41 -4.66 11.25 2.91
C PHE A 41 -4.36 12.74 3.12
N VAL A 42 -4.31 13.53 2.05
CA VAL A 42 -3.87 14.93 2.08
C VAL A 42 -5.06 15.85 1.96
N SER A 43 -5.92 15.68 0.95
CA SER A 43 -7.06 16.59 0.73
C SER A 43 -8.26 16.24 1.61
N ASP A 44 -8.44 14.96 1.95
CA ASP A 44 -9.54 14.49 2.81
C ASP A 44 -9.10 13.32 3.70
N PRO A 45 -8.37 13.58 4.81
CA PRO A 45 -7.79 12.54 5.66
C PRO A 45 -8.86 11.65 6.34
N LEU A 46 -10.05 12.19 6.59
CA LEU A 46 -11.16 11.49 7.25
C LEU A 46 -12.08 10.75 6.26
N SER A 47 -11.85 10.87 4.96
CA SER A 47 -12.53 10.04 3.96
C SER A 47 -12.18 8.57 4.11
N ASP A 48 -13.17 7.71 3.81
CA ASP A 48 -12.99 6.28 3.57
C ASP A 48 -12.23 5.51 4.67
N LEU A 49 -12.29 5.96 5.94
CA LEU A 49 -11.58 5.36 7.09
C LEU A 49 -11.79 3.84 7.18
N LYS A 50 -13.03 3.39 6.96
CA LYS A 50 -13.37 1.96 6.90
C LYS A 50 -12.54 1.21 5.84
N TRP A 51 -12.41 1.77 4.65
CA TRP A 51 -11.73 1.13 3.53
C TRP A 51 -10.21 1.25 3.63
N LYS A 52 -9.71 2.34 4.23
CA LYS A 52 -8.32 2.49 4.62
C LYS A 52 -7.92 1.36 5.58
N GLU A 53 -8.73 1.10 6.61
CA GLU A 53 -8.48 0.00 7.55
C GLU A 53 -8.55 -1.38 6.88
N VAL A 54 -9.50 -1.60 5.97
CA VAL A 54 -9.56 -2.86 5.20
C VAL A 54 -8.29 -3.07 4.36
N LYS A 55 -7.77 -2.02 3.71
CA LYS A 55 -6.50 -2.11 2.95
C LYS A 55 -5.33 -2.42 3.90
N ARG A 56 -5.24 -1.72 5.04
CA ARG A 56 -4.19 -1.94 6.05
C ARG A 56 -4.19 -3.38 6.57
N ALA A 57 -5.36 -3.92 6.91
CA ALA A 57 -5.52 -5.29 7.37
C ALA A 57 -5.14 -6.31 6.29
N ALA A 58 -5.60 -6.11 5.04
CA ALA A 58 -5.28 -6.99 3.93
C ALA A 58 -3.77 -7.03 3.63
N LEU A 59 -3.10 -5.87 3.62
CA LEU A 59 -1.64 -5.79 3.46
C LEU A 59 -0.92 -6.50 4.61
N SER A 60 -1.34 -6.27 5.86
CA SER A 60 -0.73 -6.90 7.04
C SER A 60 -0.85 -8.42 6.99
N GLU A 61 -2.02 -8.93 6.61
CA GLU A 61 -2.26 -10.35 6.43
C GLU A 61 -1.41 -10.95 5.30
N MET A 62 -1.27 -10.24 4.16
CA MET A 62 -0.39 -10.68 3.08
C MET A 62 1.08 -10.74 3.51
N VAL A 63 1.56 -9.80 4.34
CA VAL A 63 2.91 -9.85 4.94
C VAL A 63 3.07 -11.10 5.80
N GLU A 64 2.10 -11.37 6.68
CA GLU A 64 2.14 -12.54 7.55
C GLU A 64 2.14 -13.84 6.74
N TYR A 65 1.31 -13.90 5.70
CA TYR A 65 1.19 -15.05 4.81
C TYR A 65 2.52 -15.37 4.10
N ILE A 66 3.19 -14.38 3.50
CA ILE A 66 4.49 -14.61 2.83
C ILE A 66 5.61 -14.93 3.82
N THR A 67 5.55 -14.38 5.04
CA THR A 67 6.59 -14.61 6.06
C THR A 67 6.54 -16.05 6.59
N HIS A 68 5.34 -16.62 6.74
CA HIS A 68 5.16 -17.94 7.37
C HIS A 68 5.05 -19.09 6.38
N ASN A 69 4.87 -18.82 5.08
CA ASN A 69 4.73 -19.85 4.06
C ASN A 69 5.88 -19.76 3.05
N ARG A 70 6.41 -20.90 2.61
CA ARG A 70 7.48 -20.97 1.59
C ARG A 70 6.88 -21.23 0.22
N ASN A 71 7.59 -20.80 -0.83
CA ASN A 71 7.23 -21.01 -2.24
C ASN A 71 5.87 -20.41 -2.64
N VAL A 72 5.45 -19.36 -1.94
CA VAL A 72 4.18 -18.66 -2.18
C VAL A 72 4.27 -17.73 -3.38
N ILE A 73 5.46 -17.15 -3.62
CA ILE A 73 5.69 -16.21 -4.72
C ILE A 73 5.99 -17.02 -5.98
N THR A 74 4.91 -17.41 -6.66
CA THR A 74 4.96 -18.12 -7.95
C THR A 74 5.10 -17.15 -9.13
N GLU A 75 5.44 -17.67 -10.30
CA GLU A 75 5.61 -16.87 -11.53
C GLU A 75 4.40 -15.94 -11.85
N PRO A 76 3.14 -16.38 -11.67
CA PRO A 76 1.97 -15.49 -11.85
C PRO A 76 1.84 -14.36 -10.82
N ILE A 77 2.41 -14.52 -9.62
CA ILE A 77 2.30 -13.54 -8.52
C ILE A 77 3.30 -12.40 -8.70
N TYR A 78 4.51 -12.68 -9.19
CA TYR A 78 5.55 -11.67 -9.39
C TYR A 78 5.10 -10.37 -10.08
N PRO A 79 4.43 -10.41 -11.26
CA PRO A 79 4.01 -9.18 -11.94
C PRO A 79 2.96 -8.39 -11.14
N GLU A 80 2.08 -9.07 -10.41
CA GLU A 80 1.03 -8.43 -9.60
C GLU A 80 1.64 -7.70 -8.40
N VAL A 81 2.66 -8.29 -7.77
CA VAL A 81 3.43 -7.69 -6.67
C VAL A 81 4.17 -6.43 -7.14
N VAL A 82 4.91 -6.54 -8.24
CA VAL A 82 5.67 -5.41 -8.81
C VAL A 82 4.71 -4.28 -9.21
N HIS A 83 3.57 -4.63 -9.81
CA HIS A 83 2.57 -3.64 -10.18
C HIS A 83 1.96 -2.94 -8.96
N MET A 84 1.56 -3.69 -7.92
CA MET A 84 1.02 -3.14 -6.69
C MET A 84 2.01 -2.19 -6.01
N PHE A 85 3.29 -2.56 -5.97
CA PHE A 85 4.35 -1.70 -5.45
C PHE A 85 4.50 -0.41 -6.26
N ALA A 86 4.60 -0.52 -7.59
CA ALA A 86 4.76 0.63 -8.48
C ALA A 86 3.60 1.63 -8.33
N VAL A 87 2.36 1.14 -8.18
CA VAL A 87 1.17 1.98 -8.00
C VAL A 87 1.21 2.77 -6.69
N ASN A 88 1.67 2.16 -5.59
CA ASN A 88 1.67 2.79 -4.27
C ASN A 88 2.91 3.70 -4.03
N MET A 89 4.08 3.33 -4.58
CA MET A 89 5.33 4.04 -4.31
C MET A 89 5.71 5.09 -5.35
N PHE A 90 5.43 4.86 -6.63
CA PHE A 90 5.79 5.83 -7.67
C PHE A 90 4.73 6.94 -7.73
N ARG A 91 4.88 7.93 -6.86
CA ARG A 91 4.07 9.16 -6.83
C ARG A 91 4.96 10.39 -6.88
N THR A 92 4.41 11.48 -7.42
CA THR A 92 5.01 12.80 -7.28
C THR A 92 5.03 13.15 -5.80
N LEU A 93 6.20 13.48 -5.27
CA LEU A 93 6.31 13.96 -3.90
C LEU A 93 5.59 15.30 -3.78
N PRO A 94 4.91 15.59 -2.65
CA PRO A 94 4.39 16.92 -2.41
C PRO A 94 5.52 17.96 -2.49
N PRO A 95 5.22 19.19 -2.92
CA PRO A 95 6.22 20.26 -2.94
C PRO A 95 6.81 20.46 -1.54
N SER A 96 8.08 20.84 -1.47
CA SER A 96 8.75 21.12 -0.19
C SER A 96 8.01 22.21 0.58
N SER A 97 7.77 21.96 1.87
CA SER A 97 7.25 22.96 2.81
C SER A 97 8.32 23.97 3.23
N ASN A 98 9.60 23.64 3.03
CA ASN A 98 10.72 24.42 3.53
C ASN A 98 11.04 25.59 2.59
N PRO A 99 11.40 26.77 3.13
CA PRO A 99 11.76 27.93 2.33
C PRO A 99 12.97 27.61 1.44
N THR A 100 12.90 27.99 0.16
CA THR A 100 14.03 27.84 -0.78
C THR A 100 14.72 29.19 -0.92
N GLY A 101 16.02 29.29 -0.60
CA GLY A 101 16.77 30.54 -0.73
C GLY A 101 17.99 30.68 0.19
N ALA A 102 18.52 31.89 0.28
CA ALA A 102 19.73 32.23 1.05
C ALA A 102 19.55 32.18 2.58
N GLU A 103 18.29 32.03 3.05
CA GLU A 103 17.93 31.87 4.46
C GLU A 103 17.65 30.39 4.82
N PHE A 104 17.95 29.46 3.91
CA PHE A 104 17.79 28.03 4.15
C PHE A 104 18.87 27.53 5.13
N ASP A 105 18.46 27.25 6.36
CA ASP A 105 19.26 26.52 7.34
C ASP A 105 18.76 25.06 7.45
N PRO A 106 19.52 24.07 6.96
CA PRO A 106 19.12 22.66 7.01
C PRO A 106 19.01 22.09 8.43
N GLU A 107 19.52 22.79 9.47
CA GLU A 107 19.33 22.39 10.87
C GLU A 107 18.00 22.87 11.46
N GLU A 108 17.36 23.90 10.89
CA GLU A 108 16.06 24.43 11.33
C GLU A 108 14.86 23.84 10.56
N ASP A 109 15.12 23.04 9.53
CA ASP A 109 14.09 22.39 8.72
C ASP A 109 13.22 21.45 9.58
N GLU A 110 11.92 21.79 9.71
CA GLU A 110 10.96 20.91 10.37
C GLU A 110 10.73 19.64 9.52
N PRO A 111 10.73 18.44 10.12
CA PRO A 111 10.50 17.21 9.38
C PRO A 111 9.07 17.18 8.81
N THR A 112 8.94 17.23 7.50
CA THR A 112 7.63 17.07 6.83
C THR A 112 7.19 15.60 6.93
N LEU A 113 6.12 15.35 7.68
CA LEU A 113 5.52 14.02 7.83
C LEU A 113 4.63 13.67 6.62
N GLU A 114 4.78 12.45 6.10
CA GLU A 114 3.94 11.93 5.01
C GLU A 114 2.59 11.44 5.56
N ALA A 115 1.48 12.07 5.14
CA ALA A 115 0.15 11.74 5.67
C ALA A 115 -0.29 10.30 5.36
N ALA A 116 0.20 9.71 4.26
CA ALA A 116 -0.09 8.32 3.88
C ALA A 116 0.84 7.30 4.58
N TRP A 117 1.73 7.73 5.49
CA TRP A 117 2.73 6.88 6.14
C TRP A 117 2.17 5.58 6.76
N PRO A 118 0.99 5.56 7.41
CA PRO A 118 0.44 4.32 7.95
C PRO A 118 0.18 3.22 6.91
N HIS A 119 -0.08 3.57 5.64
CA HIS A 119 -0.20 2.61 4.55
C HIS A 119 1.15 2.29 3.91
N LEU A 120 1.96 3.33 3.67
CA LEU A 120 3.29 3.19 3.08
C LEU A 120 4.23 2.32 3.92
N GLN A 121 4.13 2.41 5.24
CA GLN A 121 4.92 1.58 6.15
C GLN A 121 4.62 0.08 5.95
N VAL A 122 3.37 -0.29 5.70
CA VAL A 122 2.97 -1.69 5.49
C VAL A 122 3.38 -2.16 4.10
N GLU A 123 3.27 -1.31 3.08
CA GLU A 123 3.70 -1.59 1.70
C GLU A 123 5.23 -1.75 1.61
N LEU A 124 5.99 -0.93 2.32
CA LEU A 124 7.44 -1.07 2.46
C LEU A 124 7.83 -2.34 3.22
N LYS A 125 7.15 -2.65 4.33
CA LYS A 125 7.37 -3.89 5.07
C LYS A 125 7.09 -5.12 4.21
N TYR A 126 6.04 -5.08 3.39
CA TYR A 126 5.71 -6.13 2.43
C TYR A 126 6.85 -6.37 1.44
N MET A 127 7.41 -5.32 0.86
CA MET A 127 8.56 -5.47 -0.05
C MET A 127 9.80 -6.05 0.59
N LEU A 128 10.08 -5.69 1.85
CA LEU A 128 11.21 -6.24 2.60
C LEU A 128 11.01 -7.71 2.99
N SER A 129 9.78 -8.22 2.90
CA SER A 129 9.41 -9.58 3.31
C SER A 129 9.23 -10.54 2.13
N LEU A 130 9.32 -10.05 0.89
CA LEU A 130 9.38 -10.85 -0.35
C LEU A 130 10.79 -11.41 -0.55
#